data_AF-A0A529HJ33-F1
#
_entry.id   AF-A0A529HJ33-F1
#
_cell.length_a   1.000
_cell.length_b   1.000
_cell.length_c   1.000
_cell.angle_alpha   90.00
_cell.angle_beta   90.00
_cell.angle_gamma   90.00
#
_symmetry.space_group_name_H-M   'P 1'
#
loop_
_entity.id
_entity.type
_entity.pdbx_description
1 polymer ?
#
loop_
_entity_poly.entity_id
_entity_poly.type
_entity_poly.pdbx_seq_one_letter_code
_entity_poly.pdbx_strand_id
1 'polypeptide(L)'
;TQAAVLGETIDLNGVSVSFHPAGHVLGSAQIAVEHRGMRIVASGDYKRQKDDTCQTFEPIPCDIFITEATFGLPVFRHPPDTEEIARLLKSAAQFPERSHLIGAYALGKAQRVMRLLRDCGYDRPIYIHGALAKLSEYYQRQGIDLGQLDPATVDSGGKDDFAGAIVVGPPAAFADRWARRFPDPIS
;
A
#
# COMPACT_ATOMS: atom_id res chain seq x y z
N THR A 1 -7.02 10.64 -23.44
CA THR A 1 -7.04 10.96 -22.00
C THR A 1 -5.93 11.95 -21.72
N GLN A 2 -6.18 12.92 -20.84
CA GLN A 2 -5.18 13.91 -20.41
C GLN A 2 -4.78 13.57 -18.96
N ALA A 3 -3.48 13.52 -18.68
CA ALA A 3 -2.99 13.41 -17.31
C ALA A 3 -3.07 14.78 -16.63
N ALA A 4 -3.53 14.83 -15.38
CA ALA A 4 -3.48 16.02 -14.55
C ALA A 4 -2.22 16.00 -13.68
N VAL A 5 -1.54 17.13 -13.57
CA VAL A 5 -0.39 17.31 -12.69
C VAL A 5 -0.90 17.85 -11.36
N LEU A 6 -0.38 17.31 -10.26
CA LEU A 6 -0.76 17.77 -8.92
C LEU A 6 -0.37 19.24 -8.73
N GLY A 7 -1.26 20.03 -8.13
CA GLY A 7 -1.09 21.47 -7.92
C GLY A 7 -1.36 22.34 -9.15
N GLU A 8 -1.47 21.78 -10.35
CA GLU A 8 -1.86 22.56 -11.53
C GLU A 8 -3.39 22.78 -11.57
N THR A 9 -3.78 23.98 -11.98
CA THR A 9 -5.18 24.35 -12.17
C THR A 9 -5.56 24.27 -13.64
N ILE A 10 -6.64 23.55 -13.92
CA ILE A 10 -7.25 23.41 -15.23
C ILE A 10 -8.54 24.23 -15.23
N ASP A 11 -8.72 25.14 -16.19
CA ASP A 11 -10.01 25.77 -16.44
C ASP A 11 -10.88 24.89 -17.33
N LEU A 12 -12.08 24.58 -16.84
CA LEU A 12 -13.10 23.83 -17.56
C LEU A 12 -14.38 24.66 -17.62
N ASN A 13 -14.53 25.45 -18.69
CA ASN A 13 -15.71 26.30 -18.92
C ASN A 13 -15.95 27.31 -17.77
N GLY A 14 -14.89 27.95 -17.25
CA GLY A 14 -14.99 28.90 -16.14
C GLY A 14 -15.11 28.24 -14.76
N VAL A 15 -14.77 26.95 -14.66
CA VAL A 15 -14.63 26.21 -13.40
C VAL A 15 -13.16 25.85 -13.25
N SER A 16 -12.53 26.26 -12.15
CA SER A 16 -11.14 25.89 -11.85
C SER A 16 -11.11 24.52 -11.18
N VAL A 17 -10.36 23.59 -11.74
CA VAL A 17 -10.17 22.23 -11.21
C VAL A 17 -8.69 21.99 -10.94
N SER A 18 -8.34 21.54 -9.74
CA SER A 18 -6.97 21.17 -9.37
C SER A 18 -6.94 19.86 -8.58
N PHE A 19 -5.81 19.16 -8.67
CA PHE A 19 -5.60 17.87 -8.02
C PHE A 19 -4.53 17.98 -6.94
N HIS A 20 -4.78 17.38 -5.77
CA HIS A 20 -3.92 17.50 -4.59
C HIS A 20 -3.63 16.13 -3.99
N PRO A 21 -2.46 15.87 -3.38
CA PRO A 21 -2.15 14.58 -2.77
C PRO A 21 -3.22 14.07 -1.78
N ALA A 22 -3.68 12.83 -1.95
CA ALA A 22 -4.61 12.17 -1.02
C ALA A 22 -3.94 11.26 0.03
N GLY A 23 -2.66 10.90 -0.13
CA GLY A 23 -1.97 10.01 0.83
C GLY A 23 -2.47 8.57 0.89
N HIS A 24 -3.31 8.14 -0.07
CA HIS A 24 -3.88 6.80 -0.06
C HIS A 24 -2.95 5.77 -0.70
N VAL A 25 -2.56 6.00 -1.96
CA VAL A 25 -1.63 5.19 -2.76
C VAL A 25 -0.82 6.10 -3.69
N LEU A 26 0.22 5.58 -4.33
CA LEU A 26 1.00 6.36 -5.30
C LEU A 26 0.09 6.92 -6.41
N GLY A 27 0.11 8.26 -6.56
CA GLY A 27 -0.73 8.98 -7.52
C GLY A 27 -2.17 9.24 -7.08
N SER A 28 -2.59 8.84 -5.87
CA SER A 28 -3.92 9.17 -5.35
C SER A 28 -4.07 10.67 -5.13
N ALA A 29 -5.19 11.23 -5.57
CA ALA A 29 -5.44 12.65 -5.52
C ALA A 29 -6.85 12.98 -5.01
N GLN A 30 -6.94 14.07 -4.27
CA GLN A 30 -8.14 14.84 -4.01
C GLN A 30 -8.40 15.75 -5.20
N ILE A 31 -9.66 16.10 -5.43
CA ILE A 31 -10.05 17.03 -6.49
C ILE A 31 -10.68 18.26 -5.85
N ALA A 32 -10.07 19.42 -6.07
CA ALA A 32 -10.61 20.72 -5.68
C ALA A 32 -11.25 21.38 -6.89
N VAL A 33 -12.52 21.75 -6.76
CA VAL A 33 -13.32 22.42 -7.78
C VAL A 33 -13.76 23.76 -7.24
N GLU A 34 -13.46 24.83 -7.96
CA GLU A 34 -13.81 26.20 -7.57
C GLU A 34 -14.60 26.90 -8.67
N HIS A 35 -15.72 27.51 -8.26
CA HIS A 35 -16.56 28.32 -9.14
C HIS A 35 -17.21 29.45 -8.36
N ARG A 36 -17.09 30.69 -8.88
CA ARG A 36 -17.68 31.91 -8.29
C ARG A 36 -17.39 32.09 -6.79
N GLY A 37 -16.17 31.77 -6.37
CA GLY A 37 -15.71 31.93 -4.99
C GLY A 37 -16.14 30.81 -4.02
N MET A 38 -16.85 29.79 -4.50
CA MET A 38 -17.13 28.57 -3.72
C MET A 38 -16.17 27.47 -4.11
N ARG A 39 -15.55 26.81 -3.12
CA ARG A 39 -14.64 25.69 -3.31
C ARG A 39 -15.19 24.41 -2.68
N ILE A 40 -15.30 23.38 -3.50
CA ILE A 40 -15.69 22.02 -3.10
C ILE A 40 -14.49 21.10 -3.28
N VAL A 41 -14.17 20.31 -2.27
CA VAL A 41 -13.10 19.32 -2.34
C VAL A 41 -13.69 17.93 -2.16
N ALA A 42 -13.44 17.03 -3.12
CA ALA A 42 -13.71 15.61 -2.98
C ALA A 42 -12.41 14.89 -2.64
N SER A 43 -12.38 14.21 -1.49
CA SER A 43 -11.16 13.60 -0.96
C SER A 43 -10.69 12.39 -1.77
N GLY A 44 -11.63 11.65 -2.37
CA GLY A 44 -11.39 10.24 -2.70
C GLY A 44 -11.11 9.41 -1.44
N ASP A 45 -10.50 8.25 -1.61
CA ASP A 45 -9.91 7.54 -0.48
C ASP A 45 -8.64 8.28 -0.04
N TYR A 46 -8.46 8.46 1.27
CA TYR A 46 -7.31 9.21 1.80
C TYR A 46 -6.80 8.60 3.10
N LYS A 47 -5.55 8.95 3.43
CA LYS A 47 -4.95 8.55 4.69
C LYS A 47 -4.11 9.71 5.22
N ARG A 48 -4.34 10.07 6.50
CA ARG A 48 -3.60 11.16 7.16
C ARG A 48 -2.27 10.70 7.77
N GLN A 49 -2.12 9.41 8.05
CA GLN A 49 -0.87 8.84 8.54
C GLN A 49 0.21 8.93 7.44
N LYS A 50 1.45 9.19 7.87
CA LYS A 50 2.63 9.13 7.00
C LYS A 50 2.71 7.76 6.32
N ASP A 51 3.07 7.76 5.05
CA ASP A 51 3.26 6.56 4.24
C ASP A 51 4.34 6.89 3.21
N ASP A 52 5.50 6.27 3.33
CA ASP A 52 6.65 6.56 2.46
C ASP A 52 6.50 5.93 1.05
N THR A 53 5.34 5.36 0.74
CA THR A 53 4.99 4.84 -0.60
C THR A 53 4.10 5.79 -1.40
N CYS A 54 3.71 6.94 -0.85
CA CYS A 54 2.92 7.95 -1.56
C CYS A 54 3.14 9.36 -0.99
N GLN A 55 2.63 10.38 -1.69
CA GLN A 55 2.68 11.76 -1.18
C GLN A 55 1.72 11.93 0.00
N THR A 56 2.13 12.67 1.03
CA THR A 56 1.31 12.91 2.23
C THR A 56 0.01 13.64 1.87
N PHE A 57 -1.09 13.28 2.54
CA PHE A 57 -2.37 13.97 2.41
C PHE A 57 -2.22 15.48 2.65
N GLU A 58 -2.71 16.29 1.71
CA GLU A 58 -2.66 17.75 1.77
C GLU A 58 -4.02 18.33 2.18
N PRO A 59 -4.16 18.94 3.37
CA PRO A 59 -5.42 19.59 3.74
C PRO A 59 -5.69 20.84 2.89
N ILE A 60 -6.80 20.84 2.14
CA ILE A 60 -7.20 21.98 1.29
C ILE A 60 -8.32 22.77 1.98
N PRO A 61 -8.16 24.09 2.21
CA PRO A 61 -9.26 24.93 2.66
C PRO A 61 -10.40 24.93 1.63
N CYS A 62 -11.63 24.67 2.08
CA CYS A 62 -12.81 24.57 1.24
C CYS A 62 -14.09 24.90 2.01
N ASP A 63 -15.15 25.26 1.30
CA ASP A 63 -16.49 25.48 1.88
C ASP A 63 -17.22 24.15 2.11
N ILE A 64 -17.03 23.20 1.18
CA ILE A 64 -17.66 21.88 1.21
C ILE A 64 -16.58 20.81 1.03
N PHE A 65 -16.48 19.89 2.00
CA PHE A 65 -15.60 18.74 1.94
C PHE A 65 -16.42 17.45 1.82
N ILE A 66 -16.24 16.74 0.71
CA ILE A 66 -16.86 15.42 0.47
C ILE A 66 -15.83 14.36 0.82
N THR A 67 -16.06 13.65 1.93
CA THR A 67 -15.14 12.67 2.50
C THR A 67 -15.61 11.23 2.29
N GLU A 68 -14.66 10.30 2.15
CA GLU A 68 -14.91 8.88 2.38
C GLU A 68 -15.25 8.58 3.85
N ALA A 69 -15.82 7.40 4.11
CA ALA A 69 -16.21 6.94 5.43
C ALA A 69 -15.95 5.44 5.65
N THR A 70 -14.90 4.89 5.01
CA THR A 70 -14.55 3.45 5.09
C THR A 70 -14.44 2.98 6.54
N PHE A 71 -13.91 3.85 7.40
CA PHE A 71 -13.74 3.61 8.84
C PHE A 71 -14.50 4.63 9.70
N GLY A 72 -15.67 5.11 9.25
CA GLY A 72 -16.43 6.17 9.92
C GLY A 72 -17.04 5.79 11.28
N LEU A 73 -17.08 4.50 11.63
CA LEU A 73 -17.60 4.04 12.91
C LEU A 73 -16.53 4.09 14.03
N PRO A 74 -16.88 4.52 15.27
CA PRO A 74 -15.91 4.66 16.37
C PRO A 74 -15.15 3.39 16.79
N VAL A 75 -15.65 2.21 16.39
CA VAL A 75 -15.03 0.91 16.62
C VAL A 75 -13.74 0.73 15.81
N PHE A 76 -13.59 1.43 14.69
CA PHE A 76 -12.40 1.37 13.86
C PHE A 76 -11.29 2.24 14.45
N ARG A 77 -10.56 1.65 15.39
CA ARG A 77 -9.33 2.22 15.95
C ARG A 77 -8.18 1.29 15.62
N HIS A 78 -7.29 1.76 14.77
CA HIS A 78 -6.13 0.98 14.35
C HIS A 78 -4.91 1.34 15.20
N PRO A 79 -4.14 0.36 15.67
CA PRO A 79 -2.86 0.62 16.31
C PRO A 79 -1.86 1.21 15.30
N PRO A 80 -0.72 1.76 15.77
CA PRO A 80 0.38 2.13 14.90
C PRO A 80 0.78 0.95 14.00
N ASP A 81 1.03 1.23 12.73
CA ASP A 81 1.42 0.21 11.75
C ASP A 81 2.78 -0.42 12.09
N THR A 82 3.69 0.36 12.64
CA THR A 82 4.98 -0.11 13.17
C THR A 82 4.83 -1.16 14.28
N GLU A 83 3.78 -1.07 15.12
CA GLU A 83 3.52 -2.09 16.15
C GLU A 83 3.07 -3.42 15.53
N GLU A 84 2.22 -3.38 14.50
CA GLU A 84 1.78 -4.59 13.80
C GLU A 84 2.94 -5.25 13.04
N ILE A 85 3.82 -4.46 12.43
CA ILE A 85 5.04 -4.98 11.79
C ILE A 85 5.99 -5.57 12.82
N ALA A 86 6.18 -4.93 13.98
CA ALA A 86 6.99 -5.49 15.06
C ALA A 86 6.45 -6.83 15.57
N ARG A 87 5.13 -7.00 15.65
CA ARG A 87 4.51 -8.30 16.00
C ARG A 87 4.77 -9.37 14.95
N LEU A 88 4.67 -9.02 13.66
CA LEU A 88 5.01 -9.91 12.57
C LEU A 88 6.48 -10.36 12.65
N LEU A 89 7.41 -9.41 12.78
CA LEU A 89 8.85 -9.73 12.86
C LEU A 89 9.19 -10.56 14.10
N LYS A 90 8.54 -10.29 15.23
CA LYS A 90 8.67 -11.12 16.44
C LYS A 90 8.18 -12.54 16.18
N SER A 91 7.04 -12.72 15.52
CA SER A 91 6.52 -14.04 15.15
C SER A 91 7.47 -14.77 14.19
N ALA A 92 8.01 -14.08 13.18
CA ALA A 92 8.99 -14.65 12.26
C ALA A 92 10.28 -15.12 12.95
N ALA A 93 10.75 -14.37 13.96
CA ALA A 93 11.91 -14.77 14.76
C ALA A 93 11.61 -15.96 15.70
N GLN A 94 10.36 -16.12 16.15
CA GLN A 94 9.95 -17.23 17.02
C GLN A 94 9.78 -18.55 16.27
N PHE A 95 9.45 -18.50 14.99
CA PHE A 95 9.19 -19.67 14.14
C PHE A 95 10.05 -19.63 12.87
N PRO A 96 11.40 -19.73 13.00
CA PRO A 96 12.32 -19.57 11.87
C PRO A 96 12.18 -20.65 10.79
N GLU A 97 11.53 -21.78 11.09
CA GLU A 97 11.21 -22.86 10.17
C GLU A 97 9.93 -22.62 9.36
N ARG A 98 9.10 -21.65 9.77
CA ARG A 98 7.78 -21.38 9.18
C ARG A 98 7.82 -20.15 8.29
N SER A 99 7.01 -20.16 7.25
CA SER A 99 6.78 -18.96 6.43
C SER A 99 5.61 -18.14 6.94
N HIS A 100 5.67 -16.81 6.80
CA HIS A 100 4.59 -15.89 7.15
C HIS A 100 3.95 -15.32 5.90
N LEU A 101 2.67 -15.62 5.69
CA LEU A 101 1.90 -15.18 4.53
C LEU A 101 1.12 -13.90 4.87
N ILE A 102 1.40 -12.80 4.19
CA ILE A 102 0.78 -11.50 4.43
C ILE A 102 -0.16 -11.12 3.30
N GLY A 103 -1.45 -11.07 3.61
CA GLY A 103 -2.51 -10.78 2.66
C GLY A 103 -2.60 -9.28 2.37
N ALA A 104 -2.34 -8.88 1.13
CA ALA A 104 -2.40 -7.48 0.74
C ALA A 104 -2.92 -7.28 -0.69
N TYR A 105 -3.72 -6.23 -0.90
CA TYR A 105 -4.15 -5.82 -2.25
C TYR A 105 -2.94 -5.41 -3.10
N ALA A 106 -3.02 -5.71 -4.40
CA ALA A 106 -1.90 -5.55 -5.32
C ALA A 106 -1.44 -4.09 -5.50
N LEU A 107 -2.37 -3.14 -5.41
CA LEU A 107 -2.09 -1.71 -5.43
C LEU A 107 -2.17 -1.14 -4.01
N GLY A 108 -1.12 -0.43 -3.60
CA GLY A 108 -1.09 0.33 -2.35
C GLY A 108 -0.70 -0.51 -1.15
N LYS A 109 -1.58 -1.42 -0.71
CA LYS A 109 -1.38 -2.17 0.54
C LYS A 109 -0.12 -3.03 0.52
N ALA A 110 0.12 -3.75 -0.57
CA ALA A 110 1.32 -4.59 -0.68
C ALA A 110 2.60 -3.74 -0.58
N GLN A 111 2.69 -2.65 -1.34
CA GLN A 111 3.86 -1.78 -1.35
C GLN A 111 4.08 -1.13 0.02
N ARG A 112 3.01 -0.68 0.68
CA ARG A 112 3.09 -0.13 2.04
C ARG A 112 3.63 -1.14 3.05
N VAL A 113 3.12 -2.39 3.04
CA VAL A 113 3.63 -3.45 3.91
C VAL A 113 5.12 -3.70 3.65
N MET A 114 5.53 -3.79 2.39
CA MET A 114 6.93 -4.00 2.03
C MET A 114 7.84 -2.86 2.48
N ARG A 115 7.41 -1.60 2.30
CA ARG A 115 8.17 -0.42 2.80
C ARG A 115 8.29 -0.42 4.32
N LEU A 116 7.19 -0.67 5.04
CA LEU A 116 7.19 -0.73 6.50
C LEU A 116 8.09 -1.85 7.04
N LEU A 117 8.14 -3.01 6.37
CA LEU A 117 9.07 -4.08 6.73
C LEU A 117 10.53 -3.61 6.66
N ARG A 118 10.90 -2.87 5.60
CA ARG A 118 12.24 -2.27 5.47
C ARG A 118 12.50 -1.23 6.55
N ASP A 119 11.54 -0.35 6.81
CA ASP A 119 11.67 0.69 7.85
C ASP A 119 11.84 0.09 9.25
N CYS A 120 11.30 -1.11 9.47
CA CYS A 120 11.44 -1.88 10.70
C CYS A 120 12.65 -2.83 10.72
N GLY A 121 13.56 -2.73 9.75
CA GLY A 121 14.84 -3.46 9.74
C GLY A 121 14.78 -4.90 9.23
N TYR A 122 13.73 -5.29 8.47
CA TYR A 122 13.76 -6.55 7.74
C TYR A 122 14.55 -6.35 6.45
N ASP A 123 15.79 -6.86 6.39
CA ASP A 123 16.69 -6.71 5.21
C ASP A 123 16.73 -7.94 4.29
N ARG A 124 16.14 -9.06 4.72
CA ARG A 124 16.07 -10.30 3.91
C ARG A 124 15.16 -10.10 2.68
N PRO A 125 15.29 -10.93 1.64
CA PRO A 125 14.34 -10.92 0.53
C PRO A 125 12.89 -11.04 1.01
N ILE A 126 11.99 -10.27 0.39
CA ILE A 126 10.55 -10.43 0.56
C ILE A 126 10.06 -11.18 -0.67
N TYR A 127 9.38 -12.31 -0.45
CA TYR A 127 8.83 -13.09 -1.55
C TYR A 127 7.45 -12.58 -1.92
N ILE A 128 7.17 -12.42 -3.21
CA ILE A 128 5.91 -11.85 -3.67
C ILE A 128 5.18 -12.77 -4.64
N HIS A 129 3.86 -12.80 -4.51
CA HIS A 129 3.00 -13.37 -5.54
C HIS A 129 3.14 -12.56 -6.85
N GLY A 130 3.14 -13.22 -8.01
CA GLY A 130 3.34 -12.57 -9.32
C GLY A 130 2.34 -11.44 -9.64
N ALA A 131 1.14 -11.51 -9.07
CA ALA A 131 0.13 -10.44 -9.16
C ALA A 131 0.60 -9.08 -8.57
N LEU A 132 1.59 -9.08 -7.68
CA LEU A 132 2.15 -7.87 -7.08
C LEU A 132 3.29 -7.27 -7.92
N ALA A 133 3.96 -8.10 -8.74
CA ALA A 133 5.26 -7.78 -9.34
C ALA A 133 5.24 -6.48 -10.16
N LYS A 134 4.33 -6.36 -11.13
CA LYS A 134 4.28 -5.21 -12.04
C LYS A 134 4.07 -3.87 -11.33
N LEU A 135 3.23 -3.86 -10.29
CA LEU A 135 2.94 -2.64 -9.53
C LEU A 135 4.07 -2.30 -8.57
N SER A 136 4.66 -3.28 -7.91
CA SER A 136 5.82 -3.06 -7.04
C SER A 136 7.04 -2.56 -7.82
N GLU A 137 7.29 -3.13 -9.00
CA GLU A 137 8.33 -2.65 -9.91
C GLU A 137 8.06 -1.21 -10.36
N TYR A 138 6.79 -0.86 -10.62
CA TYR A 138 6.43 0.53 -10.91
C TYR A 138 6.75 1.47 -9.74
N TYR A 139 6.42 1.10 -8.51
CA TYR A 139 6.77 1.89 -7.32
C TYR A 139 8.29 2.09 -7.20
N GLN A 140 9.08 1.04 -7.40
CA GLN A 140 10.55 1.13 -7.40
C GLN A 140 11.08 2.08 -8.50
N ARG A 141 10.52 2.03 -9.71
CA ARG A 141 10.85 2.99 -10.77
C ARG A 141 10.46 4.43 -10.44
N GLN A 142 9.52 4.64 -9.53
CA GLN A 142 9.14 5.96 -9.02
C GLN A 142 9.99 6.39 -7.81
N GLY A 143 11.07 5.66 -7.50
CA GLY A 143 12.02 5.99 -6.43
C GLY A 143 11.62 5.49 -5.05
N ILE A 144 10.57 4.68 -4.93
CA ILE A 144 10.16 4.07 -3.67
C ILE A 144 10.96 2.79 -3.49
N ASP A 145 11.92 2.83 -2.57
CA ASP A 145 12.66 1.63 -2.21
C ASP A 145 11.72 0.60 -1.56
N LEU A 146 11.66 -0.61 -2.09
CA LEU A 146 10.93 -1.74 -1.48
C LEU A 146 11.90 -2.86 -1.05
N GLY A 147 13.21 -2.62 -1.19
CA GLY A 147 14.28 -3.61 -1.09
C GLY A 147 14.18 -4.72 -2.14
N GLN A 148 14.84 -5.86 -1.85
CA GLN A 148 14.83 -7.02 -2.73
C GLN A 148 13.47 -7.74 -2.69
N LEU A 149 12.84 -7.87 -3.87
CA LEU A 149 11.57 -8.57 -4.05
C LEU A 149 11.79 -9.78 -4.97
N ASP A 150 11.61 -10.98 -4.43
CA ASP A 150 11.82 -12.23 -5.17
C ASP A 150 10.47 -12.90 -5.50
N PRO A 151 10.32 -13.57 -6.64
CA PRO A 151 9.12 -14.32 -6.94
C PRO A 151 8.89 -15.44 -5.92
N ALA A 152 7.67 -15.53 -5.39
CA ALA A 152 7.21 -16.67 -4.60
C ALA A 152 6.80 -17.85 -5.50
N THR A 153 7.66 -18.18 -6.47
CA THR A 153 7.50 -19.29 -7.42
C THR A 153 8.70 -20.20 -7.31
N VAL A 154 8.45 -21.50 -7.47
CA VAL A 154 9.46 -22.54 -7.33
C VAL A 154 9.76 -23.07 -8.72
N ASP A 155 10.72 -22.47 -9.41
CA ASP A 155 11.15 -23.03 -10.70
C ASP A 155 12.21 -24.14 -10.52
N SER A 156 12.84 -24.24 -9.34
CA SER A 156 13.94 -25.18 -9.09
C SER A 156 14.21 -25.57 -7.62
N GLY A 157 13.34 -25.19 -6.68
CA GLY A 157 13.58 -25.28 -5.23
C GLY A 157 12.66 -26.22 -4.42
N GLY A 158 13.00 -26.48 -3.16
CA GLY A 158 12.19 -27.24 -2.21
C GLY A 158 11.26 -26.34 -1.37
N LYS A 159 10.33 -26.92 -0.60
CA LYS A 159 9.48 -26.14 0.34
C LYS A 159 10.31 -25.41 1.41
N ASP A 160 11.46 -25.96 1.76
CA ASP A 160 12.35 -25.43 2.81
C ASP A 160 13.01 -24.11 2.40
N ASP A 161 12.99 -23.74 1.11
CA ASP A 161 13.56 -22.49 0.61
C ASP A 161 12.81 -21.24 1.13
N PHE A 162 11.60 -21.41 1.66
CA PHE A 162 10.80 -20.34 2.26
C PHE A 162 10.77 -20.38 3.80
N ALA A 163 11.61 -21.18 4.44
CA ALA A 163 11.70 -21.22 5.91
C ALA A 163 12.08 -19.84 6.48
N GLY A 164 11.25 -19.33 7.39
CA GLY A 164 11.43 -18.03 8.03
C GLY A 164 11.28 -16.85 7.06
N ALA A 165 10.69 -17.08 5.88
CA ALA A 165 10.50 -16.06 4.87
C ALA A 165 9.16 -15.33 5.06
N ILE A 166 9.17 -14.02 4.81
CA ILE A 166 7.94 -13.23 4.67
C ILE A 166 7.51 -13.26 3.21
N VAL A 167 6.26 -13.68 2.99
CA VAL A 167 5.65 -13.79 1.67
C VAL A 167 4.42 -12.89 1.59
N VAL A 168 4.36 -12.01 0.60
CA VAL A 168 3.23 -11.10 0.38
C VAL A 168 2.42 -11.53 -0.84
N GLY A 169 1.10 -11.58 -0.71
CA GLY A 169 0.22 -11.96 -1.82
C GLY A 169 -1.21 -11.45 -1.65
N PRO A 170 -2.03 -11.44 -2.72
CA PRO A 170 -3.45 -11.16 -2.60
C PRO A 170 -4.12 -12.15 -1.64
N PRO A 171 -5.04 -11.72 -0.76
CA PRO A 171 -5.71 -12.63 0.19
C PRO A 171 -6.37 -13.84 -0.48
N ALA A 172 -6.92 -13.66 -1.70
CA ALA A 172 -7.52 -14.74 -2.47
C ALA A 172 -6.53 -15.86 -2.84
N ALA A 173 -5.24 -15.55 -3.02
CA ALA A 173 -4.22 -16.54 -3.36
C ALA A 173 -3.90 -17.51 -2.21
N PHE A 174 -4.30 -17.18 -0.98
CA PHE A 174 -4.00 -17.98 0.20
C PHE A 174 -4.95 -19.18 0.37
N ALA A 175 -6.13 -19.12 -0.24
CA ALA A 175 -7.06 -20.25 -0.31
C ALA A 175 -6.69 -21.25 -1.43
N ASP A 176 -5.81 -20.86 -2.35
CA ASP A 176 -5.49 -21.61 -3.56
C ASP A 176 -4.27 -22.52 -3.43
N ARG A 177 -4.00 -23.33 -4.47
CA ARG A 177 -2.85 -24.25 -4.53
C ARG A 177 -1.49 -23.55 -4.31
N TRP A 178 -1.43 -22.25 -4.53
CA TRP A 178 -0.23 -21.44 -4.33
C TRP A 178 0.26 -21.49 -2.87
N ALA A 179 -0.65 -21.41 -1.88
CA ALA A 179 -0.30 -21.46 -0.46
C ALA A 179 0.31 -22.81 0.00
N ARG A 180 0.00 -23.91 -0.70
CA ARG A 180 0.48 -25.26 -0.36
C ARG A 180 1.98 -25.46 -0.55
N ARG A 181 2.66 -24.47 -1.13
CA ARG A 181 4.10 -24.48 -1.45
C ARG A 181 4.97 -24.02 -0.29
N PHE A 182 4.38 -23.41 0.74
CA PHE A 182 5.13 -22.88 1.86
C PHE A 182 5.17 -23.87 3.05
N PRO A 183 6.25 -23.86 3.85
CA PRO A 183 6.40 -24.73 5.02
C PRO A 183 5.57 -24.18 6.18
N ASP A 184 4.57 -24.97 6.61
CA ASP A 184 3.66 -24.70 7.74
C ASP A 184 3.25 -23.21 7.86
N PRO A 185 2.49 -22.67 6.88
CA PRO A 185 2.27 -21.23 6.77
C PRO A 185 1.47 -20.65 7.93
N ILE A 186 1.92 -19.52 8.45
CA ILE A 186 1.16 -18.65 9.36
C ILE A 186 0.54 -17.52 8.52
N SER A 187 -0.79 -17.37 8.58
CA SER A 187 -1.55 -16.31 7.92
C SER A 187 -2.17 -15.34 8.91
#